data_AF-A0A485BCY6-F1
#
_entry.id   AF-A0A485BCY6-F1
#
_cell.length_a   1.000
_cell.length_b   1.000
_cell.length_c   1.000
_cell.angle_alpha   90.00
_cell.angle_beta   90.00
_cell.angle_gamma   90.00
#
_symmetry.space_group_name_H-M   'P 1'
#
loop_
_entity.id
_entity.type
_entity.pdbx_description
1 polymer ?
#
loop_
_entity_poly.entity_id
_entity_poly.type
_entity_poly.pdbx_seq_one_letter_code
_entity_poly.pdbx_strand_id
1 'polypeptide(L)' 'MRTSGHVMPESVTPQARATVEMLAGMPYECLWGNNNIGYLNRNKPAAPSLKQAATLNSTYNRG' A
#
# COMPACT_ATOMS: atom_id res chain seq x y z
N MET A 1 -7.90 12.08 7.35
CA MET A 1 -7.27 11.81 6.04
C MET A 1 -7.49 12.96 5.05
N ARG A 2 -8.72 13.26 4.58
CA ARG A 2 -8.95 14.50 3.78
C ARG A 2 -8.74 15.79 4.58
N THR A 3 -9.15 15.80 5.84
CA THR A 3 -8.98 16.95 6.76
C THR A 3 -7.53 17.17 7.20
N SER A 4 -6.69 16.13 7.12
CA SER A 4 -5.30 16.17 7.59
C SER A 4 -4.29 16.48 6.48
N GLY A 5 -4.71 16.58 5.20
CA GLY A 5 -3.80 16.82 4.06
C GLY A 5 -2.81 15.68 3.75
N HIS A 6 -2.58 14.77 4.68
CA HIS A 6 -1.60 13.70 4.62
C HIS A 6 -2.23 12.29 4.64
N VAL A 7 -1.53 11.35 4.01
CA VAL A 7 -1.93 9.93 3.85
C VAL A 7 -1.93 9.18 5.19
N MET A 8 -1.18 9.65 6.19
CA MET A 8 -1.16 9.11 7.55
C MET A 8 -1.59 10.18 8.55
N PRO A 9 -2.40 9.84 9.57
CA PRO A 9 -2.65 10.76 10.69
C PRO A 9 -1.42 10.83 11.62
N GLU A 10 -0.76 11.99 11.69
CA GLU A 10 0.44 12.21 12.52
C GLU A 10 0.12 12.32 14.02
N SER A 11 -1.14 12.55 14.38
CA SER A 11 -1.58 12.78 15.76
C SER A 11 -1.87 11.50 16.56
N VAL A 12 -1.47 10.32 16.07
CA VAL A 12 -1.70 9.06 16.79
C VAL A 12 -0.72 8.93 17.97
N THR A 13 -1.22 8.56 19.15
CA THR A 13 -0.34 8.27 20.29
C THR A 13 0.38 6.94 20.08
N PRO A 14 1.58 6.73 20.69
CA PRO A 14 2.28 5.45 20.60
C PRO A 14 1.45 4.26 21.08
N GLN A 15 0.64 4.46 22.11
CA GLN A 15 -0.26 3.43 22.65
C GLN A 15 -1.38 3.11 21.65
N ALA A 16 -2.04 4.14 21.11
CA ALA A 16 -3.08 3.94 20.10
C ALA A 16 -2.51 3.25 18.85
N ARG A 17 -1.29 3.60 18.45
CA ARG A 17 -0.57 2.95 17.35
C ARG A 17 -0.29 1.49 17.64
N ALA A 18 0.30 1.17 18.79
CA ALA A 18 0.63 -0.21 19.16
C ALA A 18 -0.64 -1.07 19.27
N THR A 19 -1.72 -0.50 19.81
CA THR A 19 -3.04 -1.13 19.79
C THR A 19 -3.48 -1.42 18.36
N VAL A 20 -3.38 -0.44 17.44
CA VAL A 20 -3.76 -0.66 16.04
C VAL A 20 -2.87 -1.69 15.34
N GLU A 21 -1.57 -1.70 15.58
CA GLU A 21 -0.64 -2.69 15.01
C GLU A 21 -0.90 -4.11 15.52
N MET A 22 -1.10 -4.25 16.83
CA MET A 22 -1.49 -5.51 17.46
C MET A 22 -2.83 -6.01 16.88
N LEU A 23 -3.81 -5.11 16.74
CA LEU A 23 -5.13 -5.44 16.22
C LEU A 23 -5.09 -5.76 14.72
N ALA A 24 -4.24 -5.10 13.94
CA ALA A 24 -4.19 -5.27 12.49
C ALA A 24 -3.22 -6.37 12.03
N GLY A 25 -2.30 -6.83 12.90
CA GLY A 25 -1.25 -7.79 12.53
C GLY A 25 -0.30 -7.26 11.44
N MET A 26 -0.33 -5.94 11.23
CA MET A 26 0.35 -5.21 10.18
C MET A 26 0.90 -3.93 10.77
N PRO A 27 2.10 -3.49 10.35
CA PRO A 27 2.63 -2.20 10.77
C PRO A 27 1.68 -1.06 10.43
N TYR A 28 1.58 -0.07 11.32
CA TYR A 28 0.58 1.00 11.25
C TYR A 28 0.62 1.77 9.93
N GLU A 29 1.81 1.96 9.36
CA GLU A 29 2.01 2.64 8.08
C GLU A 29 1.56 1.83 6.88
N CYS A 30 1.61 0.50 6.96
CA CYS A 30 1.13 -0.38 5.90
C CYS A 30 -0.39 -0.38 5.77
N LEU A 31 -1.09 0.18 6.77
CA LEU A 31 -2.54 0.31 6.78
C LEU A 31 -3.02 1.45 5.89
N TRP A 32 -2.14 2.38 5.52
CA TRP A 32 -2.49 3.57 4.73
C TRP A 32 -1.93 3.49 3.30
N GLY A 33 -2.68 4.01 2.33
CA GLY A 33 -2.34 3.89 0.89
C GLY A 33 -2.46 2.45 0.35
N ASN A 34 -1.80 2.13 -0.77
CA ASN A 34 -1.83 0.80 -1.41
C ASN A 34 -0.78 -0.19 -0.86
N ASN A 35 -0.24 0.08 0.33
CA ASN A 35 0.84 -0.71 0.95
C ASN A 35 0.43 -2.11 1.41
N ASN A 36 -0.87 -2.41 1.39
CA ASN A 36 -1.40 -3.73 1.65
C ASN A 36 -0.94 -4.77 0.62
N ILE A 37 -0.74 -4.37 -0.65
CA ILE A 37 -0.44 -5.31 -1.74
C ILE A 37 0.90 -6.04 -1.53
N GLY A 38 1.94 -5.36 -1.04
CA GLY A 38 3.21 -5.98 -0.70
C GLY A 38 3.10 -6.94 0.49
N TYR A 39 2.42 -6.52 1.55
CA TYR A 39 2.19 -7.35 2.73
C TYR A 39 1.39 -8.63 2.41
N LEU A 40 0.42 -8.56 1.50
CA LEU A 40 -0.41 -9.66 1.01
C LEU A 40 0.34 -10.68 0.15
N ASN A 41 1.48 -10.30 -0.41
CA ASN A 41 2.26 -11.15 -1.29
C ASN A 41 3.61 -11.57 -0.69
N ARG A 42 3.89 -11.23 0.57
CA ARG A 42 5.18 -11.47 1.25
C ARG A 42 5.65 -12.93 1.29
N ASN A 43 4.71 -13.86 1.29
CA ASN A 43 4.99 -15.30 1.31
C ASN A 43 4.71 -15.98 -0.04
N LYS A 44 4.36 -15.20 -1.07
CA LYS A 44 4.10 -15.76 -2.39
C LYS A 44 5.41 -15.83 -3.19
N PRO A 45 5.59 -16.90 -3.98
CA PRO A 45 6.71 -16.95 -4.92
C PRO A 45 6.59 -15.80 -5.92
N ALA A 46 7.74 -15.33 -6.40
CA ALA A 46 7.81 -14.23 -7.35
C ALA A 46 6.99 -14.53 -8.61
N ALA A 47 6.37 -13.49 -9.15
CA ALA A 47 5.66 -13.61 -10.42
C ALA A 47 6.64 -14.08 -11.52
N PRO A 48 6.21 -14.98 -12.42
CA PRO A 48 7.05 -15.46 -13.51
C PRO A 48 7.44 -14.32 -14.47
N SER A 49 8.56 -14.48 -15.18
CA SER A 49 9.05 -13.49 -16.13
C SER A 49 8.06 -13.27 -17.28
N LEU A 50 7.92 -12.00 -17.69
CA LEU A 50 7.04 -11.63 -18.80
C LEU A 50 7.57 -12.25 -20.10
N LYS A 51 6.72 -13.04 -20.77
CA LYS A 51 7.07 -13.76 -22.00
C LYS A 51 7.20 -12.83 -23.22
N GLN A 52 6.55 -11.67 -23.19
CA GLN A 52 6.64 -10.59 -24.17
C GLN A 52 6.30 -9.27 -23.48
N ALA A 53 6.99 -8.19 -23.85
CA ALA A 53 6.65 -6.86 -23.39
C ALA A 53 5.23 -6.51 -23.89
N ALA A 54 4.29 -6.30 -22.96
CA ALA A 54 2.97 -5.82 -23.33
C ALA A 54 3.12 -4.42 -23.94
N THR A 55 2.69 -4.24 -25.19
CA THR A 55 2.52 -2.91 -25.79
C THR A 55 1.44 -2.18 -25.02
N LEU A 56 1.85 -1.21 -24.20
CA LEU A 56 0.94 -0.38 -23.41
C LEU A 56 0.29 0.65 -24.33
N ASN A 57 -0.94 0.39 -24.77
CA ASN A 57 -1.77 1.35 -25.49
C ASN A 57 -2.35 2.38 -24.50
N SER A 58 -1.53 3.36 -24.09
CA SER A 58 -2.00 4.47 -23.26
C SER A 58 -2.92 5.38 -24.06
N THR A 59 -4.19 5.45 -23.69
CA THR A 59 -5.17 6.42 -24.22
C THR A 59 -4.93 7.85 -23.75
N TYR A 60 -4.03 8.07 -22.79
CA TYR A 60 -3.79 9.38 -22.17
C TYR A 60 -2.98 10.36 -23.03
N ASN A 61 -2.46 9.91 -24.18
CA ASN A 61 -1.66 10.73 -25.11
C ASN A 61 -2.32 10.92 -26.47
N ARG A 62 -3.66 10.84 -26.56
CA ARG A 62 -4.38 11.24 -27.78
C ARG A 62 -4.73 12.72 -27.66
N GLY A 63 -3.83 13.56 -28.16
CA GLY A 63 -4.07 14.99 -28.39
C GLY A 63 -5.13 15.23 -29.46
#